data_AF-A0A357MKR6-F1
#
_entry.id   AF-A0A357MKR6-F1
#
_cell.length_a   1.000
_cell.length_b   1.000
_cell.length_c   1.000
_cell.angle_alpha   90.00
_cell.angle_beta   90.00
_cell.angle_gamma   90.00
#
_symmetry.space_group_name_H-M   'P 1'
#
loop_
_entity.id
_entity.type
_entity.pdbx_description
1 polymer ?
#
loop_
_entity_poly.entity_id
_entity_poly.type
_entity_poly.pdbx_seq_one_letter_code
_entity_poly.pdbx_strand_id
1 'polypeptide(L)'
;MSQIDELQSRLTAAMDRIGAGLEAVQAAAARSAPAAEAPEGDLAEALEEEKLANAQLQERLKTIKARQEEAQAARDAEHGEALEALKSAHAAELAALTSAHAEELDRLKAEHEAALAAQRSELEAAAQEVQATAARAETEAQAEAMAKLDMDVQRLRQSNDQLRASNELLRKANEEGVGDPSLINRAMLSELESLRAARATDAAEAGAVIARLEPLLAGAANLPEGEDE
;
A
#
# COMPACT_ATOMS: atom_id res chain seq x y z
N MET A 1 13.00 -42.64 47.98
CA MET A 1 13.50 -43.74 48.82
C MET A 1 13.54 -45.05 48.01
N SER A 2 12.43 -45.53 47.43
CA SER A 2 12.38 -46.82 46.71
C SER A 2 13.35 -47.00 45.53
N GLN A 3 13.61 -45.96 44.74
CA GLN A 3 14.53 -46.04 43.59
C GLN A 3 15.99 -46.25 44.01
N ILE A 4 16.38 -45.75 45.19
CA ILE A 4 17.73 -45.94 45.72
C ILE A 4 17.87 -47.38 46.25
N ASP A 5 16.86 -47.90 46.94
CA ASP A 5 16.84 -49.28 47.43
C ASP A 5 16.83 -50.30 46.27
N GLU A 6 16.12 -49.99 45.18
CA GLU A 6 16.09 -50.80 43.96
C GLU A 6 17.43 -50.80 43.23
N LEU A 7 18.10 -49.64 43.14
CA LEU A 7 19.46 -49.54 42.60
C LEU A 7 20.49 -50.26 43.48
N GLN A 8 20.36 -50.17 44.81
CA GLN A 8 21.23 -50.87 45.74
C GLN A 8 21.05 -52.39 45.67
N SER A 9 19.80 -52.89 45.66
CA SER A 9 19.51 -54.31 45.47
C SER A 9 20.06 -54.84 44.14
N ARG A 10 19.92 -54.06 43.07
CA ARG A 10 20.45 -54.40 41.74
C ARG A 10 21.97 -54.36 41.68
N LEU A 11 22.62 -53.44 42.40
CA LEU A 11 24.08 -53.37 42.50
C LEU A 11 24.64 -54.55 43.30
N THR A 12 24.02 -54.91 44.42
CA THR A 12 24.42 -56.09 45.21
C THR A 12 24.26 -57.36 44.40
N ALA A 13 23.13 -57.54 43.70
CA ALA A 13 22.92 -58.68 42.81
C ALA A 13 23.91 -58.70 41.63
N ALA A 14 24.31 -57.54 41.11
CA ALA A 14 25.34 -57.44 40.08
C ALA A 14 26.73 -57.80 40.64
N MET A 15 27.07 -57.35 41.85
CA MET A 15 28.33 -57.67 42.52
C MET A 15 28.43 -59.16 42.85
N ASP A 16 27.37 -59.80 43.37
CA ASP A 16 27.33 -61.24 43.65
C ASP A 16 27.47 -62.06 42.36
N ARG A 17 26.83 -61.61 41.28
CA ARG A 17 26.93 -62.25 39.96
C ARG A 17 28.31 -62.07 39.33
N ILE A 18 28.98 -60.93 39.57
CA ILE A 18 30.38 -60.71 39.19
C ILE A 18 31.31 -61.57 40.04
N GLY A 19 31.06 -61.70 41.35
CA GLY A 19 31.82 -62.55 42.28
C GLY A 19 31.73 -64.02 41.90
N ALA A 20 30.52 -64.53 41.68
CA ALA A 20 30.30 -65.89 41.18
C ALA A 20 30.88 -66.10 39.77
N GLY A 21 30.84 -65.06 38.92
CA GLY A 21 31.49 -65.06 37.61
C GLY A 21 33.01 -65.14 37.72
N LEU A 22 33.61 -64.39 38.65
CA LEU A 22 35.04 -64.42 38.95
C LEU A 22 35.48 -65.75 39.55
N GLU A 23 34.72 -66.31 40.48
CA GLU A 23 34.97 -67.65 41.01
C GLU A 23 34.82 -68.73 39.93
N ALA A 24 33.84 -68.60 39.02
CA ALA A 24 33.68 -69.50 37.88
C ALA A 24 34.85 -69.38 36.89
N VAL A 25 35.32 -68.16 36.61
CA VAL A 25 36.49 -67.90 35.77
C VAL A 25 37.77 -68.37 36.45
N GLN A 26 37.90 -68.21 37.76
CA GLN A 26 39.07 -68.65 38.53
C GLN A 26 39.08 -70.17 38.71
N ALA A 27 37.92 -70.80 38.88
CA ALA A 27 37.76 -72.25 38.88
C ALA A 27 37.91 -72.85 37.48
N ALA A 28 37.55 -72.11 36.42
CA ALA A 28 37.84 -72.48 35.05
C ALA A 28 39.34 -72.35 34.76
N ALA A 29 40.00 -71.29 35.22
CA ALA A 29 41.45 -71.08 35.14
C ALA A 29 42.22 -72.15 35.94
N ALA A 30 41.71 -72.56 37.10
CA ALA A 30 42.29 -73.67 37.88
C ALA A 30 42.06 -75.04 37.22
N ARG A 31 40.95 -75.22 36.47
CA ARG A 31 40.70 -76.42 35.64
C ARG A 31 41.45 -76.42 34.31
N SER A 32 41.90 -75.25 33.85
CA SER A 32 42.74 -75.08 32.65
C SER A 32 44.21 -74.83 32.99
N ALA A 33 44.61 -74.97 34.26
CA ALA A 33 46.01 -75.13 34.63
C ALA A 33 46.49 -76.49 34.07
N PRO A 34 47.41 -76.52 33.10
CA PRO A 34 47.80 -77.77 32.46
C PRO A 34 48.67 -78.60 33.41
N ALA A 35 48.15 -79.77 33.81
CA ALA A 35 48.99 -80.89 34.17
C ALA A 35 49.33 -81.67 32.89
N ALA A 36 50.61 -81.97 32.72
CA ALA A 36 51.24 -82.69 31.61
C ALA A 36 51.58 -81.85 30.35
N GLU A 37 52.89 -81.72 30.14
CA GLU A 37 53.60 -81.23 28.97
C GLU A 37 52.95 -81.74 27.67
N ALA A 38 52.24 -80.86 26.95
CA ALA A 38 52.28 -80.95 25.49
C ALA A 38 53.74 -80.70 25.08
N PRO A 39 54.32 -81.47 24.15
CA PRO A 39 55.70 -81.22 23.73
C PRO A 39 55.80 -79.76 23.32
N GLU A 40 56.84 -79.04 23.76
CA GLU A 40 57.05 -77.61 23.43
C GLU A 40 56.92 -77.33 21.91
N GLY A 41 57.10 -78.36 21.07
CA GLY A 41 56.80 -78.37 19.64
C GLY A 41 55.34 -78.07 19.27
N ASP A 42 54.33 -78.66 19.92
CA ASP A 42 52.92 -78.48 19.57
C ASP A 42 52.44 -77.05 19.90
N LEU A 43 52.93 -76.49 21.01
CA LEU A 43 52.65 -75.10 21.39
C LEU A 43 53.39 -74.10 20.49
N ALA A 44 54.60 -74.43 20.05
CA ALA A 44 55.35 -73.61 19.09
C ALA A 44 54.66 -73.61 17.72
N GLU A 45 54.18 -74.76 17.25
CA GLU A 45 53.42 -74.87 16.00
C GLU A 45 52.12 -74.06 16.04
N ALA A 46 51.32 -74.20 17.11
CA ALA A 46 50.11 -73.40 17.30
C ALA A 46 50.39 -71.89 17.36
N LEU A 47 51.50 -71.48 17.98
CA LEU A 47 51.92 -70.07 18.02
C LEU A 47 52.33 -69.56 16.63
N GLU A 48 53.03 -70.35 15.83
CA GLU A 48 53.39 -69.97 14.46
C GLU A 48 52.15 -69.92 13.54
N GLU A 49 51.18 -70.82 13.71
CA GLU A 49 49.89 -70.77 13.01
C GLU A 49 49.08 -69.51 13.38
N GLU A 50 49.00 -69.18 14.67
CA GLU A 50 48.33 -67.96 15.15
C GLU A 50 49.04 -66.68 14.68
N LYS A 51 50.38 -66.67 14.64
CA LYS A 51 51.14 -65.54 14.06
C LYS A 51 50.86 -65.38 12.58
N LEU A 52 50.81 -66.48 11.82
CA LEU A 52 50.47 -66.46 10.41
C LEU A 52 49.02 -65.97 10.18
N ALA A 53 48.07 -66.45 10.98
CA ALA A 53 46.68 -66.00 10.94
C ALA A 53 46.56 -64.50 11.28
N ASN A 54 47.28 -64.04 12.31
CA ASN A 54 47.34 -62.62 12.66
C ASN A 54 47.96 -61.77 11.55
N ALA A 55 49.04 -62.22 10.91
CA ALA A 55 49.64 -61.53 9.77
C ALA A 55 48.64 -61.41 8.60
N GLN A 56 47.93 -62.50 8.26
CA GLN A 56 46.89 -62.49 7.24
C GLN A 56 45.72 -61.56 7.60
N LEU A 57 45.30 -61.53 8.87
CA LEU A 57 44.26 -60.61 9.35
C LEU A 57 44.72 -59.16 9.31
N GLN A 58 45.96 -58.87 9.68
CA GLN A 58 46.54 -57.52 9.59
C GLN A 58 46.60 -57.03 8.15
N GLU A 59 47.00 -57.87 7.19
CA GLU A 59 46.96 -57.55 5.77
C GLU A 59 45.53 -57.31 5.28
N ARG A 60 44.57 -58.19 5.65
CA ARG A 60 43.15 -57.99 5.32
C ARG A 60 42.62 -56.68 5.90
N LEU A 61 42.92 -56.37 7.17
CA LEU A 61 42.53 -55.10 7.79
C LEU A 61 43.14 -53.90 7.06
N LYS A 62 44.41 -53.98 6.64
CA LYS A 62 45.05 -52.92 5.85
C LYS A 62 44.34 -52.74 4.51
N THR A 63 44.00 -53.82 3.82
CA THR A 63 43.26 -53.74 2.54
C THR A 63 41.85 -53.18 2.70
N ILE A 64 41.14 -53.55 3.77
CA ILE A 64 39.79 -53.04 4.06
C ILE A 64 39.87 -51.54 4.38
N LYS A 65 40.83 -51.11 5.20
CA LYS A 65 41.03 -49.69 5.52
C LYS A 65 41.34 -48.87 4.27
N ALA A 66 42.27 -49.33 3.43
CA ALA A 66 42.59 -48.65 2.18
C ALA A 66 41.36 -48.54 1.26
N ARG A 67 40.57 -49.62 1.13
CA ARG A 67 39.31 -49.60 0.36
C ARG A 67 38.26 -48.68 0.97
N GLN A 68 38.18 -48.59 2.30
CA GLN A 68 37.26 -47.68 2.99
C GLN A 68 37.66 -46.22 2.80
N GLU A 69 38.95 -45.90 2.90
CA GLU A 69 39.48 -44.56 2.65
C GLU A 69 39.25 -44.12 1.20
N GLU A 70 39.51 -45.01 0.24
CA GLU A 70 39.24 -44.76 -1.18
C GLU A 70 37.74 -44.55 -1.45
N ALA A 71 36.88 -45.42 -0.91
CA ALA A 71 35.43 -45.28 -1.05
C ALA A 71 34.89 -44.02 -0.35
N GLN A 72 35.47 -43.62 0.78
CA GLN A 72 35.10 -42.39 1.48
C GLN A 72 35.52 -41.16 0.68
N ALA A 73 36.75 -41.13 0.17
CA ALA A 73 37.23 -40.05 -0.68
C ALA A 73 36.40 -39.90 -1.96
N ALA A 74 36.00 -41.02 -2.59
CA ALA A 74 35.13 -41.00 -3.75
C ALA A 74 33.75 -40.42 -3.42
N ARG A 75 33.13 -40.82 -2.30
CA ARG A 75 31.85 -40.27 -1.84
C ARG A 75 31.94 -38.79 -1.51
N ASP A 76 33.02 -38.36 -0.85
CA ASP A 76 33.21 -36.95 -0.49
C ASP A 76 33.42 -36.09 -1.75
N ALA A 77 34.08 -36.63 -2.78
CA ALA A 77 34.20 -35.98 -4.09
C ALA A 77 32.84 -35.89 -4.82
N GLU A 78 32.10 -37.00 -4.92
CA GLU A 78 30.75 -37.03 -5.51
C GLU A 78 29.79 -36.07 -4.80
N HIS A 79 29.84 -36.04 -3.46
CA HIS A 79 29.03 -35.11 -2.67
C HIS A 79 29.46 -33.65 -2.88
N GLY A 80 30.76 -33.38 -2.99
CA GLY A 80 31.28 -32.05 -3.32
C GLY A 80 30.78 -31.56 -4.68
N GLU A 81 30.86 -32.41 -5.70
CA GLU A 81 30.34 -32.12 -7.04
C GLU A 81 28.82 -31.90 -7.03
N ALA A 82 28.07 -32.74 -6.32
CA ALA A 82 26.62 -32.59 -6.19
C ALA A 82 26.23 -31.29 -5.48
N LEU A 83 26.97 -30.89 -4.45
CA LEU A 83 26.75 -29.62 -3.75
C LEU A 83 27.02 -28.42 -4.65
N GLU A 84 28.10 -28.43 -5.43
CA GLU A 84 28.41 -27.33 -6.36
C GLU A 84 27.38 -27.25 -7.49
N ALA A 85 26.94 -28.39 -8.02
CA ALA A 85 25.86 -28.43 -9.00
C ALA A 85 24.55 -27.86 -8.43
N LEU A 86 24.17 -28.23 -7.21
CA LEU A 86 22.98 -27.71 -6.55
C LEU A 86 23.07 -26.20 -6.29
N LYS A 87 24.22 -25.71 -5.80
CA LYS A 87 24.44 -24.27 -5.59
C LYS A 87 24.34 -23.50 -6.90
N SER A 88 24.94 -24.02 -7.98
CA SER A 88 24.87 -23.40 -9.30
C SER A 88 23.43 -23.36 -9.83
N ALA A 89 22.66 -24.44 -9.65
CA ALA A 89 21.27 -24.50 -10.06
C ALA A 89 20.42 -23.48 -9.30
N HIS A 90 20.53 -23.42 -7.97
CA HIS A 90 19.82 -22.43 -7.17
C HIS A 90 20.23 -20.99 -7.46
N ALA A 91 21.52 -20.73 -7.73
CA ALA A 91 21.97 -19.40 -8.15
C ALA A 91 21.32 -18.98 -9.47
N ALA A 92 21.17 -19.91 -10.42
CA ALA A 92 20.49 -19.66 -11.69
C ALA A 92 18.98 -19.43 -11.48
N GLU A 93 18.32 -20.22 -10.63
CA GLU A 93 16.91 -20.04 -10.28
C GLU A 93 16.66 -18.69 -9.61
N LEU A 94 17.49 -18.30 -8.65
CA LEU A 94 17.39 -17.00 -7.98
C LEU A 94 17.59 -15.86 -8.97
N ALA A 95 18.55 -15.96 -9.88
CA ALA A 95 18.77 -14.96 -10.92
C ALA A 95 17.58 -14.86 -11.90
N ALA A 96 16.98 -16.00 -12.26
CA ALA A 96 15.79 -16.03 -13.12
C ALA A 96 14.58 -15.41 -12.41
N LEU A 97 14.37 -15.74 -11.14
CA LEU A 97 13.27 -15.21 -10.34
C LEU A 97 13.41 -13.71 -10.09
N THR A 98 14.61 -13.22 -9.80
CA THR A 98 14.84 -11.78 -9.61
C THR A 98 14.64 -11.01 -10.91
N SER A 99 15.06 -11.56 -12.06
CA SER A 99 14.79 -10.97 -13.37
C SER A 99 13.29 -10.92 -13.67
N ALA A 100 12.58 -12.03 -13.45
CA ALA A 100 11.13 -12.09 -13.68
C ALA A 100 10.37 -11.10 -12.80
N HIS A 101 10.69 -11.01 -11.51
CA HIS A 101 10.06 -10.03 -10.62
C HIS A 101 10.40 -8.58 -11.01
N ALA A 102 11.60 -8.30 -11.52
CA ALA A 102 11.94 -6.97 -12.00
C ALA A 102 11.08 -6.57 -13.22
N GLU A 103 10.91 -7.49 -14.17
CA GLU A 103 10.04 -7.30 -15.34
C GLU A 103 8.57 -7.11 -14.93
N GLU A 104 8.07 -7.89 -13.97
CA GLU A 104 6.71 -7.73 -13.42
C GLU A 104 6.52 -6.38 -12.73
N LEU A 105 7.50 -5.92 -11.96
CA LEU A 105 7.44 -4.60 -11.31
C LEU A 105 7.41 -3.47 -12.34
N ASP A 106 8.22 -3.56 -13.40
CA ASP A 106 8.24 -2.54 -14.44
C ASP A 106 6.93 -2.55 -15.25
N ARG A 107 6.35 -3.73 -15.49
CA ARG A 107 5.02 -3.87 -16.08
C ARG A 107 3.93 -3.23 -15.22
N LEU A 108 3.88 -3.57 -13.93
CA LEU A 108 2.88 -3.02 -13.01
C LEU A 108 3.00 -1.50 -12.87
N LYS A 109 4.22 -0.96 -12.83
CA LYS A 109 4.44 0.49 -12.84
C LYS A 109 3.88 1.13 -14.10
N ALA A 110 4.16 0.57 -15.28
CA ALA A 110 3.65 1.10 -16.54
C ALA A 110 2.12 1.04 -16.61
N GLU A 111 1.50 -0.03 -16.14
CA GLU A 111 0.04 -0.18 -16.06
C GLU A 111 -0.58 0.87 -15.11
N HIS A 112 0.05 1.10 -13.94
CA HIS A 112 -0.39 2.12 -13.00
C HIS A 112 -0.23 3.55 -13.54
N GLU A 113 0.89 3.86 -14.19
CA GLU A 113 1.11 5.17 -14.81
C GLU A 113 0.08 5.45 -15.91
N ALA A 114 -0.23 4.45 -16.74
CA ALA A 114 -1.26 4.56 -17.77
C ALA A 114 -2.66 4.77 -17.15
N ALA A 115 -3.00 4.05 -16.08
CA ALA A 115 -4.27 4.21 -15.37
C ALA A 115 -4.41 5.61 -14.74
N LEU A 116 -3.34 6.11 -14.10
CA LEU A 116 -3.33 7.46 -13.53
C LEU A 116 -3.46 8.54 -14.61
N ALA A 117 -2.81 8.37 -15.77
CA ALA A 117 -2.94 9.29 -16.89
C ALA A 117 -4.37 9.32 -17.45
N ALA A 118 -5.01 8.15 -17.60
CA ALA A 118 -6.40 8.05 -18.02
C ALA A 118 -7.35 8.75 -17.03
N GLN A 119 -7.20 8.48 -15.73
CA GLN A 119 -8.05 9.08 -14.70
C GLN A 119 -7.88 10.61 -14.63
N ARG A 120 -6.66 11.13 -14.80
CA ARG A 120 -6.41 12.57 -14.90
C ARG A 120 -7.12 13.19 -16.09
N SER A 121 -7.04 12.56 -17.26
CA SER A 121 -7.74 13.02 -18.47
C SER A 121 -9.25 13.04 -18.29
N GLU A 122 -9.82 12.05 -17.60
CA GLU A 122 -11.26 12.01 -17.31
C GLU A 122 -11.69 13.12 -16.35
N LEU A 123 -10.92 13.36 -15.29
CA LEU A 123 -11.19 14.45 -14.33
C LEU A 123 -11.06 15.83 -14.98
N GLU A 124 -10.07 16.03 -15.84
CA GLU A 124 -9.91 17.26 -16.62
C GLU A 124 -11.10 17.49 -17.55
N ALA A 125 -11.56 16.45 -18.26
CA ALA A 125 -12.74 16.54 -19.12
C ALA A 125 -14.01 16.87 -18.32
N ALA A 126 -14.22 16.21 -17.17
CA ALA A 126 -15.36 16.48 -16.29
C ALA A 126 -15.30 17.91 -15.72
N ALA A 127 -14.12 18.39 -15.32
CA ALA A 127 -13.94 19.75 -14.83
C ALA A 127 -14.24 20.79 -15.93
N GLN A 128 -13.81 20.54 -17.17
CA GLN A 128 -14.12 21.40 -18.32
C GLN A 128 -15.63 21.42 -18.61
N GLU A 129 -16.32 20.29 -18.49
CA GLU A 129 -17.78 20.24 -18.68
C GLU A 129 -18.52 21.05 -17.60
N VAL A 130 -18.10 20.92 -16.33
CA VAL A 130 -18.65 21.71 -15.22
C VAL A 130 -18.38 23.20 -15.43
N GLN A 131 -17.17 23.59 -15.83
CA GLN A 131 -16.86 24.99 -16.15
C GLN A 131 -17.69 25.51 -17.34
N ALA A 132 -17.87 24.70 -18.39
CA ALA A 132 -18.66 25.08 -19.55
C ALA A 132 -20.15 25.28 -19.21
N THR A 133 -20.71 24.41 -18.37
CA THR A 133 -22.09 24.54 -17.88
C THR A 133 -22.26 25.75 -16.97
N ALA A 134 -21.31 26.00 -16.05
CA ALA A 134 -21.31 27.19 -15.21
C ALA A 134 -21.21 28.48 -16.04
N ALA A 135 -20.27 28.55 -16.99
CA ALA A 135 -20.12 29.71 -17.87
C ALA A 135 -21.39 29.97 -18.71
N ARG A 136 -22.05 28.92 -19.21
CA ARG A 136 -23.34 29.07 -19.92
C ARG A 136 -24.41 29.63 -19.00
N ALA A 137 -24.56 29.09 -17.78
CA ALA A 137 -25.52 29.59 -16.81
C ALA A 137 -25.27 31.06 -16.44
N GLU A 138 -24.00 31.46 -16.28
CA GLU A 138 -23.63 32.87 -16.06
C GLU A 138 -24.03 33.76 -17.25
N THR A 139 -23.78 33.33 -18.50
CA THR A 139 -24.18 34.11 -19.67
C THR A 139 -25.69 34.25 -19.81
N GLU A 140 -26.45 33.20 -19.47
CA GLU A 140 -27.92 33.24 -19.44
C GLU A 140 -28.43 34.20 -18.36
N ALA A 141 -27.88 34.12 -17.15
CA ALA A 141 -28.23 35.02 -16.05
C ALA A 141 -27.91 36.48 -16.38
N GLN A 142 -26.77 36.75 -17.02
CA GLN A 142 -26.40 38.09 -17.50
C GLN A 142 -27.37 38.60 -18.58
N ALA A 143 -27.77 37.74 -19.52
CA ALA A 143 -28.75 38.11 -20.55
C ALA A 143 -30.12 38.43 -19.94
N GLU A 144 -30.58 37.66 -18.96
CA GLU A 144 -31.83 37.94 -18.24
C GLU A 144 -31.76 39.24 -17.43
N ALA A 145 -30.64 39.51 -16.76
CA ALA A 145 -30.45 40.75 -16.01
C ALA A 145 -30.47 41.97 -16.95
N MET A 146 -29.81 41.88 -18.10
CA MET A 146 -29.84 42.94 -19.12
C MET A 146 -31.25 43.18 -19.65
N ALA A 147 -32.00 42.11 -19.95
CA ALA A 147 -33.38 42.22 -20.41
C ALA A 147 -34.31 42.89 -19.38
N LYS A 148 -34.13 42.57 -18.08
CA LYS A 148 -34.87 43.23 -16.99
C LYS A 148 -34.55 44.72 -16.90
N LEU A 149 -33.26 45.08 -16.97
CA LEU A 149 -32.83 46.48 -16.95
C LEU A 149 -33.42 47.27 -18.13
N ASP A 150 -33.41 46.70 -19.34
CA ASP A 150 -34.02 47.33 -20.51
C ASP A 150 -35.52 47.59 -20.30
N MET A 151 -36.25 46.63 -19.71
CA MET A 151 -37.66 46.81 -19.37
C MET A 151 -37.88 47.91 -18.33
N ASP A 152 -37.02 47.99 -17.30
CA ASP A 152 -37.13 49.00 -16.25
C ASP A 152 -36.82 50.41 -16.79
N VAL A 153 -35.80 50.55 -17.65
CA VAL A 153 -35.48 51.81 -18.35
C VAL A 153 -36.64 52.24 -19.24
N GLN A 154 -37.28 51.32 -19.97
CA GLN A 154 -38.46 51.62 -20.78
C GLN A 154 -39.64 52.11 -19.92
N ARG A 155 -39.92 51.46 -18.78
CA ARG A 155 -40.95 51.90 -17.82
C ARG A 155 -40.64 53.30 -17.27
N LEU A 156 -39.39 53.57 -16.92
CA LEU A 156 -38.96 54.87 -16.42
C LEU A 156 -39.16 55.96 -17.48
N ARG A 157 -38.80 55.71 -18.74
CA ARG A 157 -39.04 56.65 -19.85
C ARG A 157 -40.53 56.94 -20.02
N GLN A 158 -41.36 55.90 -20.04
CA GLN A 158 -42.82 56.05 -20.18
C GLN A 158 -43.42 56.86 -19.02
N SER A 159 -43.01 56.58 -17.78
CA SER A 159 -43.49 57.31 -16.60
C SER A 159 -43.06 58.79 -16.62
N ASN A 160 -41.83 59.07 -17.05
CA ASN A 160 -41.36 60.45 -17.24
C ASN A 160 -42.12 61.19 -18.35
N ASP A 161 -42.44 60.53 -19.47
CA ASP A 161 -43.23 61.14 -20.54
C ASP A 161 -44.66 61.45 -20.08
N GLN A 162 -45.28 60.55 -19.30
CA GLN A 162 -46.57 60.79 -18.66
C GLN A 162 -46.53 61.97 -17.69
N LEU A 163 -45.48 62.08 -16.87
CA LEU A 163 -45.28 63.21 -15.97
C LEU A 163 -45.17 64.53 -16.72
N ARG A 164 -44.42 64.57 -17.83
CA ARG A 164 -44.30 65.77 -18.67
C ARG A 164 -45.65 66.18 -19.24
N ALA A 165 -46.41 65.23 -19.79
CA ALA A 165 -47.76 65.48 -20.30
C ALA A 165 -48.69 66.02 -19.20
N SER A 166 -48.65 65.42 -18.00
CA SER A 166 -49.47 65.86 -16.87
C SER A 166 -49.09 67.27 -16.39
N ASN A 167 -47.80 67.60 -16.35
CA ASN A 167 -47.32 68.93 -16.01
C ASN A 167 -47.75 69.98 -17.05
N GLU A 168 -47.75 69.63 -18.33
CA GLU A 168 -48.21 70.52 -19.39
C GLU A 168 -49.72 70.80 -19.29
N LEU A 169 -50.54 69.79 -18.99
CA LEU A 169 -51.97 69.96 -18.74
C LEU A 169 -52.24 70.84 -17.52
N LEU A 170 -51.51 70.63 -16.42
CA LEU A 170 -51.62 71.49 -15.24
C LEU A 170 -51.25 72.94 -15.52
N ARG A 171 -50.22 73.19 -16.34
CA ARG A 171 -49.85 74.56 -16.75
C ARG A 171 -50.97 75.21 -17.55
N LYS A 172 -51.53 74.52 -18.54
CA LYS A 172 -52.67 75.02 -19.34
C LYS A 172 -53.89 75.32 -18.46
N ALA A 173 -54.25 74.41 -17.55
CA ALA A 173 -55.37 74.61 -16.62
C ALA A 173 -55.15 75.80 -15.66
N ASN A 174 -53.92 75.99 -15.18
CA ASN A 174 -53.55 77.15 -14.37
C ASN A 174 -53.56 78.47 -15.17
N GLU A 175 -53.11 78.46 -16.43
CA GLU A 175 -53.19 79.61 -17.34
C GLU A 175 -54.63 80.03 -17.63
N GLU A 176 -55.54 79.05 -17.74
CA GLU A 176 -56.99 79.27 -17.89
C GLU A 176 -57.69 79.66 -16.58
N GLY A 177 -56.96 79.67 -15.44
CA GLY A 177 -57.48 80.00 -14.12
C GLY A 177 -58.42 78.94 -13.52
N VAL A 178 -58.47 77.75 -14.10
CA VAL A 178 -59.33 76.64 -13.66
C VAL A 178 -58.49 75.63 -12.91
N GLY A 179 -58.44 75.76 -11.58
CA GLY A 179 -57.83 74.75 -10.72
C GLY A 179 -58.71 73.50 -10.64
N ASP A 180 -58.52 72.55 -11.56
CA ASP A 180 -59.25 71.27 -11.56
C ASP A 180 -58.60 70.27 -10.57
N PRO A 181 -59.28 69.89 -9.46
CA PRO A 181 -58.77 68.93 -8.49
C PRO A 181 -58.45 67.55 -9.10
N SER A 182 -59.12 67.16 -10.18
CA SER A 182 -58.90 65.87 -10.84
C SER A 182 -57.57 65.81 -11.61
N LEU A 183 -57.14 66.93 -12.21
CA LEU A 183 -55.83 67.07 -12.86
C LEU A 183 -54.70 67.04 -11.82
N ILE A 184 -54.90 67.70 -10.67
CA ILE A 184 -53.94 67.68 -9.57
C ILE A 184 -53.77 66.25 -9.03
N ASN A 185 -54.87 65.53 -8.80
CA ASN A 185 -54.82 64.13 -8.37
C ASN A 185 -54.13 63.23 -9.40
N ARG A 186 -54.37 63.45 -10.70
CA ARG A 186 -53.71 62.69 -11.78
C ARG A 186 -52.21 62.97 -11.87
N ALA A 187 -51.80 64.21 -11.65
CA ALA A 187 -50.39 64.58 -11.59
C ALA A 187 -49.67 63.96 -10.38
N MET A 188 -50.28 64.02 -9.20
CA MET A 188 -49.73 63.36 -8.00
C MET A 188 -49.60 61.84 -8.17
N LEU A 189 -50.57 61.20 -8.82
CA LEU A 189 -50.49 59.76 -9.15
C LEU A 189 -49.33 59.46 -10.10
N SER A 190 -49.16 60.27 -11.15
CA SER A 190 -48.04 60.13 -12.10
C SER A 190 -46.67 60.37 -11.44
N GLU A 191 -46.59 61.30 -10.49
CA GLU A 191 -45.37 61.56 -9.70
C GLU A 191 -45.04 60.40 -8.76
N LEU A 192 -46.05 59.84 -8.08
CA LEU A 192 -45.87 58.63 -7.28
C LEU A 192 -45.42 57.43 -8.13
N GLU A 193 -45.97 57.29 -9.34
CA GLU A 193 -45.59 56.22 -10.27
C GLU A 193 -44.16 56.41 -10.79
N SER A 194 -43.75 57.64 -11.08
CA SER A 194 -42.37 57.96 -11.47
C SER A 194 -41.37 57.74 -10.34
N LEU A 195 -41.70 58.14 -9.10
CA LEU A 195 -40.85 57.89 -7.94
C LEU A 195 -40.72 56.39 -7.64
N ARG A 196 -41.78 55.61 -7.86
CA ARG A 196 -41.74 54.15 -7.74
C ARG A 196 -40.86 53.53 -8.83
N ALA A 197 -40.99 53.98 -10.07
CA ALA A 197 -40.17 53.51 -11.19
C ALA A 197 -38.68 53.85 -11.00
N ALA A 198 -38.36 55.07 -10.54
CA ALA A 198 -37.00 55.47 -10.22
C ALA A 198 -36.39 54.59 -9.11
N ARG A 199 -37.09 54.40 -7.98
CA ARG A 199 -36.61 53.52 -6.91
C ARG A 199 -36.45 52.06 -7.33
N ALA A 200 -37.33 51.57 -8.20
CA ALA A 200 -37.21 50.22 -8.74
C ALA A 200 -35.94 50.07 -9.61
N THR A 201 -35.63 51.10 -10.41
CA THR A 201 -34.41 51.14 -11.23
C THR A 201 -33.17 51.20 -10.34
N ASP A 202 -33.14 52.10 -9.36
CA ASP A 202 -32.03 52.23 -8.41
C ASP A 202 -31.76 50.92 -7.65
N ALA A 203 -32.82 50.21 -7.23
CA ALA A 203 -32.71 48.92 -6.55
C ALA A 203 -32.17 47.82 -7.48
N ALA A 204 -32.59 47.81 -8.76
CA ALA A 204 -32.08 46.86 -9.75
C ALA A 204 -30.60 47.12 -10.06
N GLU A 205 -30.19 48.38 -10.21
CA GLU A 205 -28.79 48.77 -10.42
C GLU A 205 -27.91 48.39 -9.23
N ALA A 206 -28.35 48.71 -8.00
CA ALA A 206 -27.63 48.33 -6.78
C ALA A 206 -27.50 46.80 -6.64
N GLY A 207 -28.56 46.05 -6.93
CA GLY A 207 -28.54 44.58 -6.95
C GLY A 207 -27.55 44.02 -7.97
N ALA A 208 -27.50 44.58 -9.18
CA ALA A 208 -26.56 44.17 -10.22
C ALA A 208 -25.10 44.45 -9.84
N VAL A 209 -24.83 45.58 -9.18
CA VAL A 209 -23.49 45.92 -8.66
C VAL A 209 -23.08 44.95 -7.55
N ILE A 210 -23.95 44.67 -6.58
CA ILE A 210 -23.67 43.72 -5.49
C ILE A 210 -23.36 42.34 -6.05
N ALA A 211 -24.20 41.83 -6.96
CA ALA A 211 -24.01 40.52 -7.58
C ALA A 211 -22.66 40.37 -8.31
N ARG A 212 -22.09 41.47 -8.82
CA ARG A 212 -20.78 41.47 -9.49
C ARG A 212 -19.60 41.65 -8.53
N LEU A 213 -19.79 42.32 -7.40
CA LEU A 213 -18.75 42.53 -6.40
C LEU A 213 -18.59 41.35 -5.44
N GLU A 214 -19.68 40.65 -5.13
CA GLU A 214 -19.69 39.50 -4.21
C GLU A 214 -18.67 38.39 -4.56
N PRO A 215 -18.55 37.92 -5.81
CA PRO A 215 -17.52 36.92 -6.17
C PRO A 215 -16.09 37.47 -6.09
N LEU A 216 -15.86 38.76 -6.34
CA LEU A 216 -14.54 39.39 -6.24
C LEU A 216 -14.08 39.50 -4.78
N LEU A 217 -15.01 39.77 -3.86
CA LEU A 217 -14.75 39.78 -2.42
C LEU A 217 -14.50 38.38 -1.86
N ALA A 218 -15.25 37.37 -2.32
CA ALA A 218 -15.04 35.98 -1.95
C ALA A 218 -13.67 35.45 -2.44
N GLY A 219 -13.24 35.85 -3.64
CA GLY A 219 -11.91 35.54 -4.16
C GLY A 219 -10.77 36.21 -3.39
N ALA A 220 -10.96 37.46 -2.93
CA ALA A 220 -9.97 38.18 -2.13
C ALA A 220 -9.78 37.58 -0.72
N ALA A 221 -10.84 37.01 -0.12
CA ALA A 221 -10.75 36.35 1.17
C ALA A 221 -10.02 34.99 1.14
N ASN A 222 -9.87 34.39 -0.05
CA ASN A 222 -9.20 33.10 -0.27
C ASN A 222 -7.78 33.24 -0.84
N LEU A 223 -7.20 34.45 -0.89
CA LEU A 223 -5.77 34.58 -1.17
C LEU A 223 -5.00 33.91 -0.02
N PRO A 224 -4.08 32.97 -0.28
CA PRO A 224 -3.16 32.51 0.75
C PRO A 224 -2.44 33.75 1.30
N GLU A 225 -2.56 33.99 2.61
CA GLU A 225 -1.74 34.98 3.30
C GLU A 225 -0.29 34.73 2.87
N GLY A 226 0.36 35.78 2.40
CA GLY A 226 1.66 35.69 1.76
C GLY A 226 2.61 34.79 2.55
N GLU A 227 3.31 33.93 1.83
CA GLU A 227 4.57 33.37 2.31
C GLU A 227 5.49 34.57 2.57
N ASP A 228 5.47 35.08 3.81
CA ASP A 228 6.45 36.01 4.33
C ASP A 228 7.78 35.26 4.44
N GLU A 229 8.70 35.62 3.52
CA GLU A 229 10.17 35.46 3.50
C GLU A 229 10.83 34.16 3.98
#